data_AF-A0A451BSN4-F1
#
_entry.id   AF-A0A451BSN4-F1
#
_cell.length_a   1.000
_cell.length_b   1.000
_cell.length_c   1.000
_cell.angle_alpha   90.00
_cell.angle_beta   90.00
_cell.angle_gamma   90.00
#
_symmetry.space_group_name_H-M   'P 1'
#
loop_
_entity.id
_entity.type
_entity.pdbx_description
1 polymer ?
#
loop_
_entity_poly.entity_id
_entity_poly.type
_entity_poly.pdbx_seq_one_letter_code
_entity_poly.pdbx_strand_id
1 'polypeptide(L)' 'MPWIKGKHRLTYTYAWFLAGWAKRLSWKEVGEAFHTTWYHVFCSVEMAVSWGREHMDLSGIEAIGVDEIQWQRGH' A
#
# COMPACT_ATOMS: atom_id res chain seq x y z
N MET A 1 -6.19 -23.98 1.33
CA MET A 1 -5.37 -23.32 0.29
C MET A 1 -4.52 -22.24 0.96
N PRO A 2 -3.20 -22.43 1.12
CA PRO A 2 -2.34 -21.55 1.91
C PRO A 2 -2.12 -20.15 1.32
N TRP A 3 -2.54 -19.90 0.08
CA TRP A 3 -2.41 -18.60 -0.59
C TRP A 3 -3.63 -17.67 -0.43
N ILE A 4 -4.63 -18.06 0.35
CA ILE A 4 -5.83 -17.23 0.57
C ILE A 4 -5.76 -16.67 2.00
N LYS A 5 -5.50 -15.36 2.13
CA LYS A 5 -5.76 -14.59 3.35
C LYS A 5 -7.11 -13.87 3.18
N GLY A 6 -8.16 -14.40 3.79
CA GLY A 6 -9.51 -13.81 3.80
C GLY A 6 -10.34 -14.01 2.52
N LYS A 7 -11.53 -13.36 2.46
CA LYS A 7 -12.46 -13.39 1.31
C LYS A 7 -12.00 -12.52 0.13
N HIS A 8 -10.73 -12.12 0.07
CA HIS A 8 -10.22 -11.30 -1.02
C HIS A 8 -9.91 -12.15 -2.24
N ARG A 9 -10.57 -11.85 -3.37
CA ARG A 9 -10.41 -12.54 -4.66
C ARG A 9 -9.09 -12.22 -5.38
N LEU A 10 -8.17 -11.48 -4.75
CA LEU A 10 -6.93 -11.04 -5.37
C LEU A 10 -5.81 -12.03 -5.08
N THR A 11 -5.00 -12.33 -6.09
CA THR A 11 -3.75 -13.07 -5.89
C THR A 11 -2.67 -12.14 -5.32
N TYR A 12 -1.71 -12.70 -4.58
CA TYR A 12 -0.58 -11.95 -4.04
C TYR A 12 0.21 -11.20 -5.12
N THR A 13 0.45 -11.82 -6.26
CA THR A 13 1.17 -11.20 -7.39
C THR A 13 0.42 -10.00 -7.96
N TYR A 14 -0.91 -10.11 -8.11
CA TYR A 14 -1.72 -9.01 -8.60
C TYR A 14 -1.81 -7.88 -7.58
N ALA A 15 -1.87 -8.19 -6.29
CA ALA A 15 -1.81 -7.18 -5.25
C ALA A 15 -0.49 -6.40 -5.27
N TRP A 16 0.66 -7.08 -5.39
CA TRP A 16 1.95 -6.39 -5.54
C TRP A 16 2.02 -5.51 -6.79
N PHE A 17 1.44 -5.96 -7.91
CA PHE A 17 1.35 -5.17 -9.13
C PHE A 17 0.54 -3.88 -8.92
N LEU A 18 -0.66 -3.96 -8.34
CA LEU A 18 -1.51 -2.80 -8.06
C LEU A 18 -0.86 -1.83 -7.06
N ALA A 19 -0.25 -2.36 -5.99
CA ALA A 19 0.47 -1.56 -5.00
C ALA A 19 1.67 -0.82 -5.61
N GLY A 20 2.33 -1.41 -6.61
CA GLY A 20 3.40 -0.76 -7.38
C GLY A 20 2.91 0.46 -8.16
N TRP A 21 1.78 0.34 -8.86
CA TRP A 21 1.19 1.43 -9.64
C TRP A 21 0.61 2.55 -8.76
N ALA A 22 0.10 2.21 -7.58
CA ALA A 22 -0.41 3.16 -6.59
C ALA A 22 0.66 4.15 -6.07
N LYS A 23 1.95 3.90 -6.34
CA LYS A 23 3.03 4.88 -6.06
C LYS A 23 3.12 6.00 -7.09
N ARG A 24 2.54 5.81 -8.28
CA ARG A 24 2.67 6.73 -9.44
C ARG A 24 1.35 7.37 -9.85
N LEU A 25 0.23 6.71 -9.58
CA LEU A 25 -1.11 7.15 -9.95
C LEU A 25 -2.02 7.11 -8.72
N SER A 26 -3.09 7.90 -8.73
CA SER A 26 -4.10 7.82 -7.68
C SER A 26 -4.77 6.44 -7.67
N TRP A 27 -5.23 5.98 -6.51
CA TRP A 27 -5.83 4.64 -6.39
C TRP A 27 -7.08 4.47 -7.26
N LYS A 28 -7.79 5.56 -7.55
CA LYS A 28 -8.93 5.57 -8.47
C LYS A 28 -8.47 5.32 -9.91
N GLU A 29 -7.47 6.06 -10.37
CA GLU A 29 -6.91 5.91 -11.73
C GLU A 29 -6.30 4.52 -11.93
N VAL A 30 -5.62 3.96 -10.93
CA VAL A 30 -5.12 2.57 -10.97
C VAL A 30 -6.27 1.58 -11.10
N GLY A 31 -7.35 1.78 -10.34
CA GLY A 31 -8.55 0.96 -10.45
C GLY A 31 -9.15 0.99 -11.86
N GLU A 32 -9.34 2.19 -12.39
CA GLU A 32 -9.88 2.40 -13.75
C GLU A 32 -8.97 1.81 -14.83
N ALA A 33 -7.65 2.01 -14.75
CA ALA A 33 -6.68 1.54 -15.72
C ALA A 33 -6.57 0.01 -15.81
N PHE A 34 -6.78 -0.69 -14.70
CA PHE A 34 -6.68 -2.16 -14.63
C PHE A 34 -8.03 -2.85 -14.43
N HIS A 35 -9.13 -2.15 -14.73
CA HIS A 35 -10.50 -2.67 -14.65
C HIS A 35 -10.82 -3.34 -13.30
N THR A 36 -10.37 -2.73 -12.22
CA THR A 36 -10.59 -3.19 -10.84
C THR A 36 -11.17 -2.06 -9.99
N THR A 37 -11.68 -2.39 -8.81
CA THR A 37 -12.19 -1.36 -7.90
C THR A 37 -11.04 -0.66 -7.19
N TRP A 38 -11.21 0.63 -6.87
CA TRP A 38 -10.27 1.36 -6.01
C TRP A 38 -10.05 0.63 -4.67
N TYR A 39 -11.06 -0.08 -4.16
CA TYR A 39 -10.99 -0.89 -2.94
C TYR A 39 -9.96 -2.02 -3.06
N HIS A 40 -9.87 -2.69 -4.21
CA HIS A 40 -8.84 -3.69 -4.45
C HIS A 40 -7.44 -3.10 -4.47
N VAL A 41 -7.28 -1.89 -5.01
CA VAL A 41 -5.99 -1.16 -4.97
C VAL A 41 -5.63 -0.81 -3.53
N PHE A 42 -6.60 -0.33 -2.74
CA PHE A 42 -6.41 -0.05 -1.31
C PHE A 42 -5.93 -1.29 -0.54
N CYS A 43 -6.64 -2.42 -0.65
CA CYS A 43 -6.24 -3.67 0.03
C CYS A 43 -4.85 -4.15 -0.40
N SER A 44 -4.49 -3.90 -1.67
CA SER A 44 -3.18 -4.24 -2.20
C SER A 44 -2.07 -3.39 -1.60
N VAL A 45 -2.31 -2.08 -1.43
CA VAL A 45 -1.39 -1.16 -0.76
C VAL A 45 -1.28 -1.50 0.73
N GLU A 46 -2.38 -1.79 1.40
CA GLU A 46 -2.40 -2.21 2.80
C GLU A 46 -1.55 -3.46 3.02
N MET A 47 -1.68 -4.46 2.16
CA MET A 47 -0.83 -5.67 2.17
C MET A 47 0.66 -5.30 2.05
N ALA A 48 1.01 -4.43 1.10
CA ALA A 48 2.40 -4.02 0.89
C ALA A 48 2.97 -3.24 2.09
N VAL A 49 2.18 -2.39 2.74
CA VAL A 49 2.58 -1.64 3.93
C VAL A 49 2.74 -2.55 5.14
N SER A 50 1.81 -3.49 5.37
CA SER A 50 1.93 -4.47 6.45
C SER A 50 3.20 -5.28 6.29
N TRP A 51 3.44 -5.78 5.08
CA TRP A 51 4.67 -6.52 4.77
C TRP A 51 5.92 -5.66 5.03
N GLY A 52 5.93 -4.41 4.55
CA GLY A 52 7.06 -3.50 4.74
C GLY A 52 7.34 -3.22 6.22
N ARG A 53 6.30 -3.04 7.04
CA ARG A 53 6.43 -2.85 8.49
C ARG A 53 6.99 -4.07 9.20
N GLU A 54 6.53 -5.27 8.83
CA GLU A 54 7.00 -6.53 9.41
C GLU A 54 8.46 -6.83 9.05
N HIS A 55 8.93 -6.36 7.89
CA HIS A 55 10.29 -6.60 7.38
C HIS A 55 11.21 -5.38 7.55
N MET A 56 10.74 -4.33 8.22
CA MET A 56 11.56 -3.16 8.53
C MET A 56 12.46 -3.51 9.71
N ASP A 57 13.76 -3.66 9.44
CA ASP A 57 14.75 -3.75 10.51
C ASP A 57 15.06 -2.34 11.03
N LEU A 58 14.80 -2.13 12.32
CA LEU A 58 15.08 -0.89 13.05
C LEU A 58 16.34 -1.00 13.92
N SER A 59 17.08 -2.11 13.82
CA SER A 59 18.31 -2.31 14.59
C SER A 59 19.35 -1.24 14.25
N GLY A 60 19.98 -0.67 15.28
CA GLY A 60 21.01 0.37 15.11
C GLY A 60 20.49 1.78 14.82
N ILE A 61 19.18 2.03 14.85
CA ILE A 61 18.63 3.38 14.77
C ILE A 61 18.73 4.05 16.15
N GLU A 62 19.71 4.95 16.31
CA GLU A 62 19.95 5.68 17.57
C GLU A 62 19.14 6.99 17.68
N ALA A 63 18.63 7.51 16.56
CA ALA A 63 17.77 8.69 16.52
C ALA A 63 16.77 8.59 15.35
N ILE A 64 15.50 8.93 15.61
CA ILE A 64 14.45 9.05 14.60
C ILE A 64 14.06 10.52 14.50
N GLY A 65 14.39 11.16 13.37
CA GLY A 65 13.88 12.49 13.06
C GLY A 65 12.41 12.40 12.63
N VAL A 66 11.53 13.13 13.31
CA VAL A 66 10.12 13.26 12.92
C VAL A 66 9.98 14.53 12.10
N ASP A 67 9.69 14.40 10.81
CA ASP A 67 9.37 15.54 9.94
C ASP A 67 7.84 15.70 9.88
N GLU A 68 7.32 16.81 10.39
CA GLU A 68 5.90 17.13 10.34
C GLU A 68 5.52 17.64 8.95
N ILE A 69 4.79 16.81 8.19
CA ILE A 69 4.21 17.24 6.92
C ILE A 69 2.88 17.95 7.19
N GLN A 70 2.90 19.28 7.11
CA GLN A 70 1.69 20.12 7.12
C GLN A 70 0.89 19.95 5.82
N TRP A 71 -0.30 19.33 5.92
CA TRP A 71 -1.25 19.21 4.80
C TRP A 71 -2.55 19.95 5.10
N GLN A 72 -2.46 21.28 5.04
CA GLN A 72 -3.47 22.29 4.64
C GLN A 72 -2.90 23.67 5.01
N ARG A 73 -3.00 24.66 4.11
CA ARG A 73 -2.77 26.07 4.48
C ARG A 73 -4.05 26.58 5.13
N GLY A 74 -3.98 27.02 6.39
CA GLY A 74 -4.96 27.99 6.91
C GLY A 74 -4.94 29.25 6.02
N HIS A 75 -6.04 29.97 5.83
CA HIS A 75 -7.18 30.19 6.73
C HIS A 75 -8.52 29.64 6.21
#